data_AF-A0A6A3III8-F1
#
_entry.id   AF-A0A6A3III8-F1
#
_cell.length_a   1.000
_cell.length_b   1.000
_cell.length_c   1.000
_cell.angle_alpha   90.00
_cell.angle_beta   90.00
_cell.angle_gamma   90.00
#
_symmetry.space_group_name_H-M   'P 1'
#
loop_
_entity.id
_entity.type
_entity.pdbx_description
1 polymer ?
#
loop_
_entity_poly.entity_id
_entity_poly.type
_entity_poly.pdbx_seq_one_letter_code
_entity_poly.pdbx_strand_id
1 'polypeptide(L)'
;MHAAAAFTATKLVALCKATQVELQGKYSTQRVQALFKYHDYVSSIRVFLVLMVTPLPCLLLILAVDSVSLRPISEGVHSSQLFFVRAFVCFWVATITAYGQFKHMVPPFPLSNAKTIYFGGIVAGITVGVMYALTLVVGYPLPFGMVAVSPVCILLLLAPLLS
;
A
#
# COMPACT_ATOMS: atom_id res chain seq x y z
N MET A 1 24.29 37.31 -12.34
CA MET A 1 23.98 36.06 -11.62
C MET A 1 22.50 35.93 -11.24
N HIS A 2 21.81 37.00 -10.83
CA HIS A 2 20.36 36.95 -10.50
C HIS A 2 19.42 36.52 -11.65
N ALA A 3 19.68 36.94 -12.89
CA ALA A 3 18.81 36.61 -14.03
C ALA A 3 18.82 35.12 -14.41
N ALA A 4 19.97 34.45 -14.27
CA ALA A 4 20.11 33.02 -14.56
C ALA A 4 19.38 32.15 -13.53
N ALA A 5 19.40 32.55 -12.26
CA ALA A 5 18.68 31.89 -11.16
C ALA A 5 17.15 32.05 -11.29
N ALA A 6 16.68 33.22 -11.72
CA ALA A 6 15.26 33.45 -12.00
C ALA A 6 14.77 32.57 -13.16
N PHE A 7 15.57 32.44 -14.23
CA PHE A 7 15.23 31.60 -15.38
C PHE A 7 15.15 30.10 -15.02
N THR A 8 16.06 29.62 -14.18
CA THR A 8 16.03 28.22 -13.69
C THR A 8 14.84 27.98 -12.78
N ALA A 9 14.49 28.93 -11.91
CA ALA A 9 13.31 28.83 -11.06
C ALA A 9 12.01 28.72 -11.89
N THR A 10 11.86 29.53 -12.95
CA THR A 10 10.66 29.48 -13.80
C THR A 10 10.55 28.14 -14.54
N LYS A 11 11.67 27.59 -15.02
CA LYS A 11 11.71 26.25 -15.64
C LYS A 11 11.38 25.15 -14.64
N LEU A 12 11.88 25.26 -13.41
CA LEU A 12 11.59 24.30 -12.34
C LEU A 12 10.10 24.32 -11.95
N VAL A 13 9.51 25.52 -11.86
CA VAL A 13 8.07 25.69 -11.57
C VAL A 13 7.22 25.19 -12.74
N ALA A 14 7.61 25.43 -13.98
CA ALA A 14 6.91 24.92 -15.15
C ALA A 14 6.97 23.39 -15.22
N LEU A 15 8.14 22.80 -14.94
CA LEU A 15 8.32 21.36 -14.85
C LEU A 15 7.48 20.78 -13.71
N CYS A 16 7.51 21.40 -12.53
CA CYS A 16 6.73 20.99 -11.36
C CYS A 16 5.22 21.00 -11.66
N LYS A 17 4.71 22.07 -12.29
CA LYS A 17 3.31 22.17 -12.73
C LYS A 17 2.96 21.14 -13.81
N ALA A 18 3.88 20.83 -14.73
CA ALA A 18 3.67 19.82 -15.75
C ALA A 18 3.66 18.39 -15.17
N THR A 19 4.44 18.13 -14.12
CA THR A 19 4.49 16.83 -13.43
C THR A 19 3.39 16.67 -12.37
N GLN A 20 2.73 17.76 -11.98
CA GLN A 20 1.67 17.72 -10.97
C GLN A 20 0.39 17.14 -11.58
N VAL A 21 0.26 15.83 -11.46
CA VAL A 21 -0.89 15.04 -11.94
C VAL A 21 -2.22 15.59 -11.39
N GLU A 22 -2.22 16.20 -10.21
CA GLU A 22 -3.39 16.84 -9.59
C GLU A 22 -3.94 18.03 -10.42
N LEU A 23 -3.08 18.82 -11.08
CA LEU A 23 -3.49 19.96 -11.89
C LEU A 23 -4.07 19.56 -13.26
N GLN A 24 -3.76 18.35 -13.71
CA GLN A 24 -4.18 17.81 -15.01
C GLN A 24 -5.40 16.87 -14.90
N GLY A 25 -5.83 16.57 -13.68
CA GLY A 25 -7.05 15.82 -13.42
C GLY A 25 -8.28 16.62 -13.79
N LYS A 26 -9.13 16.08 -14.68
CA LYS A 26 -10.48 16.60 -14.88
C LYS A 26 -11.32 16.29 -13.63
N TYR A 27 -11.27 17.16 -12.63
CA TYR A 27 -12.20 17.06 -11.50
C TYR A 27 -13.62 17.29 -12.02
N SER A 28 -14.46 16.26 -11.93
CA SER A 28 -15.88 16.42 -12.23
C SER A 28 -16.48 17.39 -11.20
N THR A 29 -17.04 18.50 -11.68
CA THR A 29 -17.76 19.49 -10.87
C THR A 29 -18.86 18.84 -10.02
N GLN A 30 -19.45 17.74 -10.51
CA GLN A 30 -20.44 16.95 -9.78
C GLN A 30 -19.88 16.31 -8.51
N ARG A 31 -18.63 15.84 -8.50
CA ARG A 31 -18.02 15.26 -7.29
C ARG A 31 -17.81 16.31 -6.20
N VAL A 32 -17.38 17.50 -6.59
CA VAL A 32 -17.19 18.63 -5.68
C VAL A 32 -18.53 19.08 -5.10
N GLN A 33 -19.56 19.22 -5.95
CA GLN A 33 -20.90 19.57 -5.50
C GLN A 33 -21.51 18.51 -4.57
N ALA A 34 -21.27 17.22 -4.84
CA ALA A 34 -21.70 16.13 -3.96
C ALA A 34 -21.01 16.17 -2.60
N LEU A 35 -19.73 16.54 -2.54
CA LEU A 35 -18.99 16.71 -1.28
C LEU A 35 -19.57 17.85 -0.44
N PHE A 36 -19.85 19.01 -1.04
CA PHE A 36 -20.49 20.12 -0.33
C PHE A 36 -21.88 19.74 0.20
N LYS A 37 -22.70 19.06 -0.61
CA LYS A 37 -23.98 18.53 -0.14
C LYS A 37 -23.82 17.51 1.00
N TYR A 38 -22.80 16.67 0.96
CA TYR A 38 -22.54 15.74 2.07
C TYR A 38 -22.14 16.50 3.33
N HIS A 39 -21.29 17.53 3.21
CA HIS A 39 -20.85 18.35 4.34
C HIS A 39 -22.01 19.11 4.99
N ASP A 40 -22.87 19.74 4.20
CA ASP A 40 -23.92 20.64 4.69
C ASP A 40 -25.10 19.89 5.32
N TYR A 41 -25.42 18.68 4.85
CA TYR A 41 -26.68 18.00 5.19
C TYR A 41 -26.51 16.72 6.03
N VAL A 42 -25.28 16.30 6.35
CA VAL A 42 -25.05 15.07 7.13
C VAL A 42 -25.00 15.35 8.63
N SER A 43 -25.73 14.53 9.40
CA SER A 43 -25.68 14.52 10.86
C SER A 43 -24.28 14.22 11.40
N SER A 44 -23.84 14.97 12.42
CA SER A 44 -22.56 14.75 13.11
C SER A 44 -22.42 13.34 13.68
N ILE A 45 -23.53 12.70 14.08
CA ILE A 45 -23.53 11.31 14.59
C ILE A 45 -23.12 10.34 13.48
N ARG A 46 -23.60 10.56 12.25
CA ARG A 46 -23.22 9.73 11.10
C ARG A 46 -21.74 9.90 10.79
N VAL A 47 -21.21 11.12 10.83
CA VAL A 47 -19.77 11.37 10.62
C VAL A 47 -18.94 10.65 11.69
N PHE A 48 -19.31 10.79 12.95
CA PHE A 48 -18.63 10.12 14.06
C PHE A 48 -18.65 8.60 13.92
N LEU A 49 -19.81 8.00 13.59
CA LEU A 49 -19.92 6.57 13.35
C LEU A 49 -19.06 6.11 12.18
N VAL A 50 -19.05 6.84 11.06
CA VAL A 50 -18.17 6.51 9.92
C VAL A 50 -16.71 6.54 10.35
N LEU A 51 -16.27 7.59 11.06
CA LEU A 51 -14.89 7.70 11.54
C LEU A 51 -14.50 6.58 12.51
N MET A 52 -15.43 6.07 13.32
CA MET A 52 -15.18 4.94 14.22
C MET A 52 -15.20 3.58 13.51
N VAL A 53 -16.10 3.40 12.54
CA VAL A 53 -16.28 2.13 11.85
C VAL A 53 -15.24 1.92 10.75
N THR A 54 -14.79 2.97 10.04
CA THR A 54 -13.79 2.86 8.97
C THR A 54 -12.46 2.21 9.40
N PRO A 55 -11.85 2.53 10.56
CA PRO A 55 -10.60 1.88 10.98
C PRO A 55 -10.82 0.48 11.57
N LEU A 56 -12.04 0.14 12.00
CA LEU A 56 -12.31 -1.09 12.75
C LEU A 56 -11.94 -2.39 11.99
N PRO A 57 -12.25 -2.56 10.69
CA PRO A 57 -11.82 -3.74 9.94
C PRO A 57 -10.29 -3.91 9.90
N CYS A 58 -9.55 -2.80 9.77
CA CYS A 58 -8.09 -2.82 9.78
C CYS A 58 -7.55 -3.21 11.16
N LEU A 59 -8.12 -2.63 12.22
CA LEU A 59 -7.75 -2.95 13.61
C LEU A 59 -8.00 -4.42 13.92
N LEU A 60 -9.16 -4.97 13.55
CA LEU A 60 -9.48 -6.38 13.75
C LEU A 60 -8.50 -7.30 13.03
N LEU A 61 -8.11 -6.94 11.81
CA LEU A 61 -7.14 -7.71 11.03
C LEU A 61 -5.75 -7.70 11.68
N ILE A 62 -5.28 -6.53 12.15
CA ILE A 62 -4.00 -6.40 12.86
C ILE A 62 -4.03 -7.22 14.14
N LEU A 63 -5.09 -7.10 14.95
CA LEU A 63 -5.25 -7.88 16.18
C LEU A 63 -5.25 -9.38 15.91
N ALA A 64 -5.91 -9.82 14.83
CA ALA A 64 -5.90 -11.23 14.43
C ALA A 64 -4.49 -11.71 14.08
N VAL A 65 -3.74 -10.93 13.29
CA VAL A 65 -2.35 -11.25 12.93
C VAL A 65 -1.43 -11.23 14.14
N ASP A 66 -1.62 -10.28 15.06
CA ASP A 66 -0.76 -10.08 16.23
C ASP A 66 -1.09 -11.03 17.39
N SER A 67 -2.30 -11.59 17.43
CA SER A 67 -2.68 -12.61 18.40
C SER A 67 -1.90 -13.93 18.25
N VAL A 68 -1.25 -14.14 17.10
CA VAL A 68 -0.45 -15.34 16.83
C VAL A 68 0.85 -15.28 17.62
N SER A 69 0.95 -16.13 18.64
CA SER A 69 2.13 -16.25 19.50
C SER A 69 3.37 -16.64 18.69
N LEU A 70 4.41 -15.82 18.78
CA LEU A 70 5.71 -16.10 18.19
C LEU A 70 6.57 -16.93 19.14
N ARG A 71 7.38 -17.81 18.57
CA ARG A 71 8.42 -18.53 19.31
C ARG A 71 9.62 -17.63 19.60
N PRO A 72 10.39 -17.91 20.66
CA PRO A 72 11.57 -17.13 20.97
C PRO A 72 12.60 -17.20 19.84
N ILE A 73 13.25 -16.07 19.58
CA ILE A 73 14.16 -15.89 18.45
C ILE A 73 15.37 -16.85 18.56
N SER A 74 15.75 -17.24 19.77
CA SER A 74 16.82 -18.19 20.06
C SER A 74 16.62 -19.58 19.47
N GLU A 75 15.39 -19.98 19.16
CA GLU A 75 15.10 -21.26 18.50
C GLU A 75 15.37 -21.25 16.99
N GLY A 76 15.75 -20.10 16.44
CA GLY A 76 16.18 -19.96 15.06
C GLY A 76 15.03 -19.93 14.04
N VAL A 77 15.44 -19.86 12.77
CA VAL A 77 14.54 -19.63 11.63
C VAL A 77 13.56 -20.78 11.40
N HIS A 78 13.99 -22.03 11.58
CA HIS A 78 13.18 -23.22 11.31
C HIS A 78 12.05 -23.41 12.33
N SER A 79 12.22 -22.93 13.56
CA SER A 79 11.15 -22.94 14.57
C SER A 79 10.14 -21.80 14.36
N SER A 80 10.50 -20.80 13.57
CA SER A 80 9.76 -19.53 13.45
C SER A 80 8.78 -19.49 12.28
N GLN A 81 8.14 -20.61 11.92
CA GLN A 81 7.23 -20.68 10.77
C GLN A 81 6.06 -19.69 10.85
N LEU A 82 5.49 -19.50 12.05
CA LEU A 82 4.37 -18.57 12.27
C LEU A 82 4.75 -17.11 11.99
N PHE A 83 6.03 -16.74 12.14
CA PHE A 83 6.51 -15.41 11.76
C PHE A 83 6.36 -15.17 10.25
N PHE A 84 6.74 -16.16 9.44
CA PHE A 84 6.62 -16.08 7.97
C PHE A 84 5.16 -16.12 7.52
N VAL A 85 4.29 -16.88 8.21
CA VAL A 85 2.84 -16.87 7.96
C VAL A 85 2.24 -15.49 8.23
N ARG A 86 2.58 -14.84 9.35
CA ARG A 86 2.13 -13.46 9.64
C ARG A 86 2.59 -12.49 8.57
N ALA A 87 3.86 -12.55 8.19
CA ALA A 87 4.40 -11.70 7.13
C ALA A 87 3.68 -11.92 5.79
N PHE A 88 3.36 -13.17 5.44
CA PHE A 88 2.59 -13.49 4.24
C PHE A 88 1.22 -12.83 4.25
N VAL A 89 0.47 -12.96 5.35
CA VAL A 89 -0.85 -12.32 5.49
C VAL A 89 -0.73 -10.80 5.36
N CYS A 90 0.26 -10.18 6.00
CA CYS A 90 0.50 -8.74 5.90
C CYS A 90 0.77 -8.29 4.46
N PHE A 91 1.70 -8.95 3.75
CA PHE A 91 2.01 -8.61 2.36
C PHE A 91 0.82 -8.88 1.43
N TRP A 92 0.04 -9.92 1.69
CA TRP A 92 -1.11 -10.28 0.87
C TRP A 92 -2.22 -9.23 0.97
N VAL A 93 -2.58 -8.85 2.20
CA VAL A 93 -3.57 -7.79 2.47
C VAL A 93 -3.08 -6.45 1.92
N ALA A 94 -1.81 -6.08 2.16
CA ALA A 94 -1.24 -4.86 1.62
C ALA A 94 -1.34 -4.81 0.09
N THR A 95 -1.01 -5.91 -0.60
CA THR A 95 -1.08 -6.00 -2.05
C THR A 95 -2.52 -5.89 -2.58
N ILE A 96 -3.49 -6.56 -1.95
CA ILE A 96 -4.91 -6.45 -2.33
C ILE A 96 -5.40 -5.00 -2.17
N THR A 97 -5.08 -4.35 -1.04
CA THR A 97 -5.48 -2.96 -0.80
C THR A 97 -4.84 -2.00 -1.80
N ALA A 98 -3.56 -2.18 -2.14
CA ALA A 98 -2.87 -1.39 -3.15
C ALA A 98 -3.52 -1.51 -4.53
N TYR A 99 -3.88 -2.73 -4.97
CA TYR A 99 -4.64 -2.93 -6.20
C TYR A 99 -6.03 -2.29 -6.14
N GLY A 100 -6.69 -2.30 -4.98
CA GLY A 100 -7.93 -1.57 -4.74
C GLY A 100 -7.77 -0.06 -4.94
N GLN A 101 -6.67 0.52 -4.42
CA GLN A 101 -6.34 1.92 -4.63
C GLN A 101 -6.08 2.23 -6.11
N PHE A 102 -5.32 1.39 -6.83
CA PHE A 102 -5.08 1.58 -8.25
C PHE A 102 -6.37 1.57 -9.08
N LYS A 103 -7.33 0.68 -8.76
CA LYS A 103 -8.66 0.68 -9.39
C LYS A 103 -9.41 1.98 -9.23
N HIS A 104 -9.29 2.62 -8.06
CA HIS A 104 -9.94 3.90 -7.79
C HIS A 104 -9.21 5.10 -8.42
N MET A 105 -7.88 5.03 -8.54
CA MET A 105 -7.04 6.12 -9.03
C MET A 105 -6.92 6.14 -10.56
N VAL A 106 -6.93 4.97 -11.21
CA VAL A 106 -6.66 4.81 -12.65
C VAL A 106 -7.79 4.03 -13.34
N PRO A 107 -8.86 4.70 -13.81
CA PRO A 107 -9.87 4.08 -14.68
C PRO A 107 -9.32 3.92 -16.12
N PRO A 108 -9.45 2.76 -16.80
CA PRO A 108 -10.01 1.47 -16.38
C PRO A 108 -8.91 0.45 -16.00
N PHE A 109 -8.74 0.16 -14.71
CA PHE A 109 -7.79 -0.85 -14.27
C PHE A 109 -8.31 -2.29 -14.56
N PRO A 110 -7.64 -3.10 -15.40
CA PRO A 110 -8.23 -4.30 -16.02
C PRO A 110 -8.28 -5.55 -15.13
N LEU A 111 -7.92 -5.47 -13.83
CA LEU A 111 -7.91 -6.65 -12.95
C LEU A 111 -9.27 -6.87 -12.28
N SER A 112 -9.90 -8.02 -12.53
CA SER A 112 -11.03 -8.50 -11.73
C SER A 112 -10.63 -8.71 -10.26
N ASN A 113 -11.58 -8.62 -9.32
CA ASN A 113 -11.33 -8.82 -7.89
C ASN A 113 -10.74 -10.20 -7.58
N ALA A 114 -11.19 -11.25 -8.27
CA ALA A 114 -10.62 -12.59 -8.12
C ALA A 114 -9.14 -12.64 -8.54
N LYS A 115 -8.80 -11.98 -9.66
CA LYS A 115 -7.42 -11.87 -10.13
C LYS A 115 -6.57 -11.07 -9.15
N THR A 116 -7.10 -9.99 -8.57
CA THR A 116 -6.42 -9.21 -7.52
C THR A 116 -6.03 -10.07 -6.32
N ILE A 117 -6.95 -10.91 -5.82
CA ILE A 117 -6.68 -11.80 -4.68
C ILE A 117 -5.61 -12.83 -5.04
N TYR A 118 -5.74 -13.45 -6.22
CA TYR A 118 -4.80 -14.45 -6.72
C TYR A 118 -3.38 -13.88 -6.92
N PHE A 119 -3.25 -12.78 -7.67
CA PHE A 119 -1.96 -12.13 -7.87
C PHE A 119 -1.37 -11.63 -6.56
N GLY A 120 -2.20 -11.08 -5.66
CA GLY A 120 -1.74 -10.68 -4.33
C GLY A 120 -1.10 -11.83 -3.56
N GLY A 121 -1.64 -13.05 -3.67
CA GLY A 121 -1.08 -14.24 -3.02
C GLY A 121 0.28 -14.62 -3.62
N ILE A 122 0.43 -14.54 -4.94
CA ILE A 122 1.71 -14.78 -5.62
C ILE A 122 2.76 -13.77 -5.19
N VAL A 123 2.42 -12.47 -5.20
CA VAL A 123 3.32 -11.39 -4.78
C VAL A 123 3.79 -11.63 -3.34
N ALA A 124 2.85 -11.84 -2.41
CA ALA A 124 3.16 -12.10 -1.01
C ALA A 124 4.02 -13.37 -0.82
N GLY A 125 3.70 -14.45 -1.53
CA GLY A 125 4.45 -15.71 -1.46
C GLY A 125 5.90 -15.55 -1.91
N ILE A 126 6.14 -14.88 -3.05
CA ILE A 126 7.49 -14.62 -3.54
C ILE A 126 8.24 -13.69 -2.59
N THR A 127 7.61 -12.59 -2.13
CA THR A 127 8.23 -11.64 -1.20
C THR A 127 8.65 -12.30 0.11
N VAL A 128 7.79 -13.13 0.71
CA VAL A 128 8.12 -13.86 1.94
C VAL A 128 9.15 -14.97 1.69
N GLY A 129 9.11 -15.62 0.53
CA GLY A 129 10.15 -16.57 0.12
C GLY A 129 11.53 -15.91 0.04
N VAL A 130 11.61 -14.71 -0.54
CA VAL A 130 12.86 -13.92 -0.57
C VAL A 130 13.26 -13.49 0.85
N MET A 131 12.31 -13.10 1.70
CA MET A 131 12.60 -12.78 3.10
C MET A 131 13.20 -13.97 3.84
N TYR A 132 12.65 -15.17 3.64
CA TYR A 132 13.18 -16.41 4.21
C TYR A 132 14.58 -16.72 3.69
N ALA A 133 14.81 -16.62 2.38
CA ALA A 133 16.13 -16.81 1.79
C ALA A 133 17.18 -15.82 2.33
N LEU A 134 16.83 -14.53 2.43
CA LEU A 134 17.70 -13.51 3.02
C LEU A 134 17.97 -13.79 4.50
N THR A 135 16.97 -14.29 5.23
CA THR A 135 17.15 -14.71 6.63
C THR A 135 18.17 -15.84 6.77
N LEU A 136 18.20 -16.79 5.83
CA LEU A 136 19.19 -17.88 5.83
C LEU A 136 20.61 -17.38 5.53
N VAL A 137 20.75 -16.33 4.72
CA VAL A 137 22.06 -15.80 4.30
C VAL A 137 22.62 -14.78 5.29
N VAL A 138 21.79 -13.84 5.76
CA VAL A 138 22.19 -12.73 6.64
C VAL A 138 22.14 -13.13 8.12
N GLY A 139 21.24 -14.06 8.47
CA GLY A 139 20.99 -14.49 9.84
C GLY A 139 19.58 -14.15 10.32
N TYR A 140 19.11 -14.92 11.30
CA TYR A 140 17.82 -14.73 11.94
C TYR A 140 17.98 -13.99 13.27
N PRO A 141 17.19 -12.92 13.53
CA PRO A 141 16.17 -12.34 12.67
C PRO A 141 16.77 -11.41 11.61
N LEU A 142 16.15 -11.35 10.42
CA LEU A 142 16.57 -10.46 9.35
C LEU A 142 16.38 -8.99 9.80
N PRO A 143 17.45 -8.16 9.87
CA PRO A 143 17.31 -6.76 10.26
C PRO A 143 16.42 -6.03 9.26
N PHE A 144 15.44 -5.28 9.78
CA PHE A 144 14.46 -4.54 8.98
C PHE A 144 13.74 -5.40 7.93
N GLY A 145 13.41 -6.66 8.24
CA GLY A 145 12.95 -7.65 7.25
C GLY A 145 11.85 -7.16 6.28
N MET A 146 10.83 -6.44 6.77
CA MET A 146 9.77 -5.88 5.92
C MET A 146 10.31 -4.83 4.93
N VAL A 147 11.23 -3.97 5.38
CA VAL A 147 11.85 -2.94 4.54
C VAL A 147 12.81 -3.58 3.54
N ALA A 148 13.59 -4.57 3.98
CA ALA A 148 14.57 -5.26 3.14
C ALA A 148 13.93 -5.93 1.92
N VAL A 149 12.70 -6.45 2.05
CA VAL A 149 11.97 -7.08 0.94
C VAL A 149 10.95 -6.15 0.26
N SER A 150 10.78 -4.91 0.73
CA SER A 150 9.87 -3.96 0.10
C SER A 150 10.15 -3.69 -1.38
N PRO A 151 11.40 -3.62 -1.89
CA PRO A 151 11.64 -3.43 -3.32
C PRO A 151 11.09 -4.59 -4.15
N VAL A 152 11.24 -5.82 -3.66
CA VAL A 152 10.71 -7.03 -4.31
C VAL A 152 9.18 -6.96 -4.37
N CYS A 153 8.53 -6.62 -3.25
CA CYS A 153 7.08 -6.47 -3.21
C CYS A 153 6.58 -5.41 -4.20
N ILE A 154 7.23 -4.25 -4.26
CA ILE A 154 6.82 -3.15 -5.15
C ILE A 154 7.02 -3.52 -6.61
N LEU A 155 8.14 -4.14 -6.98
CA LEU A 155 8.40 -4.57 -8.35
C LEU A 155 7.36 -5.59 -8.83
N LEU A 156 7.04 -6.58 -7.98
CA LEU A 156 6.04 -7.60 -8.29
C LEU A 156 4.61 -7.02 -8.33
N LEU A 157 4.29 -6.09 -7.42
CA LEU A 157 3.01 -5.37 -7.40
C LEU A 157 2.76 -4.64 -8.72
N LEU A 158 3.80 -3.98 -9.26
CA LEU A 158 3.73 -3.19 -10.49
C LEU A 158 3.85 -4.03 -11.76
N ALA A 159 4.27 -5.30 -11.69
CA ALA A 159 4.47 -6.12 -12.88
C ALA A 159 3.22 -6.21 -13.79
N PRO A 160 1.98 -6.39 -13.28
CA PRO A 160 0.77 -6.40 -14.10
C PRO A 160 0.40 -5.04 -14.72
N LEU A 161 1.04 -3.94 -14.30
CA LEU A 161 0.84 -2.59 -14.83
C LEU A 161 1.80 -2.26 -15.98
N LEU A 162 2.89 -3.01 -16.11
CA LEU A 162 3.93 -2.81 -17.13
C LEU A 162 3.69 -3.66 -18.40
N SER A 163 2.75 -4.60 -18.35
CA SER A 163 2.34 -5.49 -19.45
C SER A 163 1.12 -4.96 -20.19
#